data_AF-A0A1V5L5W8-F1
#
_entry.id   AF-A0A1V5L5W8-F1
#
_cell.length_a   1.000
_cell.length_b   1.000
_cell.length_c   1.000
_cell.angle_alpha   90.00
_cell.angle_beta   90.00
_cell.angle_gamma   90.00
#
_symmetry.space_group_name_H-M   'P 1'
#
loop_
_entity.id
_entity.type
_entity.pdbx_description
1 polymer ?
#
loop_
_entity_poly.entity_id
_entity_poly.type
_entity_poly.pdbx_seq_one_letter_code
_entity_poly.pdbx_strand_id
1 'polypeptide(L)'
;MIEPSVGVDRTLLAALCAAYDEDEIEGEKRVVLHLNPRIAPVRAAVFPLVKNKPELVDLSDQLYRKLKRRWNVAYDASGAIGRRYRRMDEVGTPYCITVDFDSLESGTFTVRDRDTTTQTRMNETEILAFLSEKIDG
;
A
#
# COMPACT_ATOMS: atom_id res chain seq x y z
N MET A 1 9.49 4.20 -43.37
CA MET A 1 8.72 4.83 -42.27
C MET A 1 8.29 3.71 -41.35
N ILE A 2 8.62 3.77 -40.05
CA ILE A 2 8.21 2.77 -39.06
C ILE A 2 7.31 3.51 -38.06
N GLU A 3 6.06 3.10 -37.92
CA GLU A 3 5.10 3.64 -36.94
C GLU A 3 4.77 2.55 -35.91
N PRO A 4 5.33 2.62 -34.69
CA PRO A 4 4.95 1.71 -33.62
C PRO A 4 3.58 2.14 -33.06
N SER A 5 2.57 1.29 -33.25
CA SER A 5 1.26 1.44 -32.61
C SER A 5 1.15 0.47 -31.43
N VAL A 6 0.85 1.00 -30.23
CA VAL A 6 0.62 0.21 -29.02
C VAL A 6 -0.79 0.49 -28.50
N GLY A 7 -1.58 -0.56 -28.31
CA GLY A 7 -2.94 -0.45 -27.76
C GLY A 7 -2.91 -0.43 -26.24
N VAL A 8 -3.16 0.73 -25.63
CA VAL A 8 -3.13 0.93 -24.16
C VAL A 8 -4.03 -0.06 -23.43
N ASP A 9 -5.24 -0.31 -23.94
CA ASP A 9 -6.20 -1.23 -23.31
C ASP A 9 -5.67 -2.66 -23.22
N ARG A 10 -5.05 -3.14 -24.31
CA ARG A 10 -4.47 -4.49 -24.36
C ARG A 10 -3.23 -4.58 -23.48
N THR A 11 -2.42 -3.53 -23.43
CA THR A 11 -1.24 -3.47 -22.56
C THR A 11 -1.65 -3.47 -21.09
N LEU A 12 -2.69 -2.71 -20.72
CA LEU A 12 -3.24 -2.71 -19.37
C LEU A 12 -3.79 -4.09 -18.99
N LEU A 13 -4.60 -4.70 -19.86
CA LEU A 13 -5.12 -6.04 -19.64
C LEU A 13 -4.00 -7.07 -19.47
N ALA A 14 -2.97 -7.02 -20.34
CA ALA A 14 -1.82 -7.89 -20.24
C ALA A 14 -1.06 -7.70 -18.92
N ALA A 15 -0.88 -6.46 -18.47
CA ALA A 15 -0.24 -6.15 -17.19
C ALA A 15 -1.06 -6.69 -16.00
N LEU A 16 -2.38 -6.56 -16.03
CA LEU A 16 -3.27 -7.11 -14.99
C LEU A 16 -3.20 -8.64 -14.96
N CYS A 17 -3.29 -9.30 -16.12
CA CYS A 17 -3.19 -10.75 -16.21
C CYS A 17 -1.82 -11.27 -15.75
N ALA A 18 -0.74 -10.55 -16.06
CA ALA A 18 0.61 -10.94 -15.66
C ALA A 18 0.88 -10.69 -14.17
N ALA A 19 0.20 -9.71 -13.55
CA ALA A 19 0.35 -9.39 -12.14
C ALA A 19 -0.55 -10.24 -11.23
N TYR A 20 -1.59 -10.88 -11.77
CA TYR A 20 -2.52 -11.69 -11.00
C TYR A 20 -1.86 -12.95 -10.44
N ASP A 21 -2.02 -13.14 -9.12
CA ASP A 21 -1.60 -14.35 -8.43
C ASP A 21 -2.57 -14.72 -7.30
N GLU A 22 -2.61 -16.01 -6.98
CA GLU A 22 -3.34 -16.57 -5.86
C GLU A 22 -2.38 -17.38 -4.98
N ASP A 23 -2.13 -16.91 -3.76
CA ASP A 23 -1.29 -17.62 -2.79
C ASP A 23 -2.05 -17.88 -1.47
N GLU A 24 -1.33 -18.41 -0.49
CA GLU A 24 -1.90 -18.73 0.81
C GLU A 24 -1.12 -18.03 1.91
N ILE A 25 -1.83 -17.29 2.77
CA ILE A 25 -1.28 -16.66 3.97
C ILE A 25 -2.07 -17.19 5.15
N GLU A 26 -1.36 -17.80 6.11
CA GLU A 26 -1.95 -18.30 7.37
C GLU A 26 -3.14 -19.27 7.15
N GLY A 27 -3.10 -20.10 6.10
CA GLY A 27 -4.18 -21.04 5.79
C GLY A 27 -5.33 -20.43 4.97
N GLU A 28 -5.27 -19.14 4.67
CA GLU A 28 -6.30 -18.43 3.91
C GLU A 28 -5.79 -17.99 2.53
N LYS A 29 -6.57 -18.31 1.51
CA LYS A 29 -6.32 -17.86 0.13
C LYS A 29 -6.24 -16.34 0.06
N ARG A 30 -5.21 -15.85 -0.62
CA ARG A 30 -5.05 -14.45 -1.02
C ARG A 30 -5.21 -14.36 -2.53
N VAL A 31 -5.92 -13.33 -2.99
CA VAL A 31 -5.75 -12.83 -4.35
C VAL A 31 -4.87 -11.59 -4.26
N VAL A 32 -3.86 -11.49 -5.11
CA VAL A 32 -2.93 -10.36 -5.12
C VAL A 32 -2.61 -9.94 -6.55
N LEU A 33 -2.46 -8.63 -6.76
CA LEU A 33 -1.92 -8.07 -7.99
C LEU A 33 -0.50 -7.56 -7.75
N HIS A 34 0.50 -8.30 -8.25
CA HIS A 34 1.93 -7.96 -8.21
C HIS A 34 2.31 -6.81 -9.18
N LEU A 35 1.51 -5.75 -9.20
CA LEU A 35 1.79 -4.57 -10.02
C LEU A 35 3.11 -3.93 -9.58
N ASN A 36 3.94 -3.53 -10.54
CA ASN A 36 5.14 -2.77 -10.23
C ASN A 36 4.75 -1.49 -9.48
N PRO A 37 5.47 -1.09 -8.41
CA PRO A 37 5.14 0.09 -7.61
C PRO A 37 4.96 1.38 -8.43
N ARG A 38 5.61 1.49 -9.59
CA ARG A 38 5.50 2.62 -10.54
C ARG A 38 4.24 2.64 -11.40
N ILE A 39 3.49 1.55 -11.48
CA ILE A 39 2.21 1.48 -12.21
C ILE A 39 1.02 1.11 -11.32
N ALA A 40 1.25 0.72 -10.07
CA ALA A 40 0.20 0.47 -9.10
C ALA A 40 -0.76 1.68 -8.97
N PRO A 41 -2.10 1.47 -9.07
CA PRO A 41 -3.05 2.57 -9.08
C PRO A 41 -3.05 3.32 -7.75
N VAL A 42 -2.94 2.61 -6.64
CA VAL A 42 -2.73 3.15 -5.30
C VAL A 42 -1.31 2.78 -4.88
N ARG A 43 -0.51 3.80 -4.55
CA ARG A 43 0.92 3.65 -4.23
C ARG A 43 1.16 3.21 -2.79
N ALA A 44 0.32 3.70 -1.88
CA ALA A 44 0.37 3.33 -0.49
C ALA A 44 -1.03 3.41 0.13
N ALA A 45 -1.26 2.69 1.22
CA ALA A 45 -2.47 2.81 2.02
C ALA A 45 -2.11 3.08 3.49
N VAL A 46 -2.88 3.95 4.15
CA VAL A 46 -2.67 4.30 5.56
C VAL A 46 -3.85 3.84 6.41
N PHE A 47 -3.56 3.16 7.51
CA PHE A 47 -4.54 2.50 8.38
C PHE A 47 -4.31 2.85 9.86
N PRO A 48 -5.32 3.28 10.62
CA PRO A 48 -5.25 3.21 12.07
C PRO A 48 -5.44 1.76 12.52
N LEU A 49 -4.69 1.27 13.51
CA LEU A 49 -4.84 -0.10 14.00
C LEU A 49 -6.29 -0.39 14.44
N VAL A 50 -6.88 0.57 15.17
CA VAL A 50 -8.29 0.54 15.57
C VAL A 50 -8.95 1.90 15.33
N LYS A 51 -10.23 1.89 14.95
CA LYS A 51 -11.00 3.10 14.63
C LYS A 51 -11.64 3.78 15.85
N ASN A 52 -11.72 3.11 16.99
CA ASN A 52 -12.38 3.60 18.20
C ASN A 52 -11.45 4.45 19.08
N LYS A 53 -10.19 4.64 18.67
CA LYS A 53 -9.21 5.47 19.36
C LYS A 53 -8.93 6.72 18.53
N PRO A 54 -9.44 7.90 18.93
CA PRO A 54 -9.29 9.13 18.16
C PRO A 54 -7.83 9.48 17.88
N GLU A 55 -6.94 9.28 18.85
CA GLU A 55 -5.50 9.58 18.73
C GLU A 55 -4.84 8.82 17.56
N LEU A 56 -5.16 7.54 17.38
CA LEU A 56 -4.65 6.74 16.26
C LEU A 56 -5.24 7.19 14.93
N VAL A 57 -6.54 7.51 14.92
CA VAL A 57 -7.24 8.00 13.74
C VAL A 57 -6.64 9.34 13.30
N ASP A 58 -6.44 10.27 14.22
CA ASP A 58 -5.88 11.59 13.96
C ASP A 58 -4.44 11.50 13.46
N LEU A 59 -3.59 10.68 14.12
CA LEU A 59 -2.22 10.47 13.67
C LEU A 59 -2.16 9.82 12.27
N SER A 60 -3.03 8.84 12.01
CA SER A 60 -3.13 8.19 10.70
C SER A 60 -3.62 9.15 9.60
N ASP A 61 -4.57 10.03 9.90
CA ASP A 61 -5.06 11.04 8.97
C ASP A 61 -3.98 12.11 8.68
N GLN A 62 -3.21 12.50 9.69
CA GLN A 62 -2.07 13.42 9.50
C GLN A 62 -1.03 12.81 8.54
N LEU A 63 -0.62 11.57 8.76
CA LEU A 63 0.31 10.88 7.87
C LEU A 63 -0.26 10.74 6.46
N TYR A 64 -1.51 10.31 6.34
CA TYR A 64 -2.23 10.21 5.08
C TYR A 64 -2.21 11.52 4.28
N ARG A 65 -2.58 12.64 4.92
CA ARG A 65 -2.61 13.97 4.28
C ARG A 65 -1.25 14.41 3.78
N LYS A 66 -0.17 14.03 4.46
CA LYS A 66 1.19 14.32 4.02
C LYS A 66 1.56 13.50 2.78
N LEU A 67 1.37 12.18 2.83
CA LEU A 67 1.72 11.28 1.73
C LEU A 67 0.89 11.55 0.46
N LYS A 68 -0.39 11.88 0.61
CA LYS A 68 -1.31 12.20 -0.51
C LYS A 68 -0.86 13.41 -1.33
N ARG A 69 -0.02 14.29 -0.79
CA ARG A 69 0.51 15.45 -1.53
C ARG A 69 1.40 15.05 -2.70
N ARG A 70 2.00 13.85 -2.66
CA ARG A 70 2.95 13.38 -3.67
C ARG A 70 2.49 12.14 -4.41
N TRP A 71 1.78 11.23 -3.75
CA TRP A 71 1.36 9.96 -4.35
C TRP A 71 -0.14 9.73 -4.24
N ASN A 72 -0.67 8.84 -5.08
CA ASN A 72 -2.03 8.35 -4.90
C ASN A 72 -2.06 7.39 -3.70
N VAL A 73 -2.60 7.86 -2.59
CA VAL A 73 -2.63 7.12 -1.31
C VAL A 73 -4.08 6.88 -0.92
N ALA A 74 -4.37 5.69 -0.39
CA ALA A 74 -5.66 5.34 0.19
C ALA A 74 -5.65 5.50 1.72
N TYR A 75 -6.81 5.79 2.29
CA TYR A 75 -7.03 5.78 3.73
C TYR A 75 -8.15 4.80 4.06
N ASP A 76 -7.96 3.95 5.07
CA ASP A 76 -9.00 3.01 5.48
C ASP A 76 -8.99 2.65 6.97
N ALA A 77 -10.10 2.95 7.64
CA ALA A 77 -10.36 2.62 9.04
C ALA A 77 -11.47 1.54 9.22
N SER A 78 -11.90 0.90 8.14
CA SER A 78 -13.00 -0.08 8.13
C SER A 78 -12.51 -1.51 8.28
N GLY A 79 -13.22 -2.30 9.10
CA GLY A 79 -12.92 -3.71 9.32
C GLY A 79 -11.65 -3.96 10.16
N ALA A 80 -11.24 -5.23 10.20
CA ALA A 80 -10.00 -5.65 10.87
C ALA A 80 -8.77 -5.33 9.99
N ILE A 81 -7.59 -5.24 10.58
CA ILE A 81 -6.35 -4.92 9.84
C ILE A 81 -6.05 -5.94 8.73
N GLY A 82 -6.21 -7.24 8.99
CA GLY A 82 -6.03 -8.27 7.96
C GLY A 82 -6.94 -8.08 6.76
N ARG A 83 -8.22 -7.76 6.98
CA ARG A 83 -9.18 -7.45 5.91
C ARG A 83 -8.84 -6.20 5.12
N ARG A 84 -8.06 -5.27 5.69
CA ARG A 84 -7.56 -4.09 4.99
C ARG A 84 -6.37 -4.43 4.12
N TYR A 85 -5.43 -5.22 4.63
CA TYR A 85 -4.33 -5.75 3.83
C TYR A 85 -4.83 -6.55 2.63
N ARG A 86 -5.80 -7.47 2.82
CA ARG A 86 -6.36 -8.26 1.71
C ARG A 86 -6.94 -7.39 0.60
N ARG A 87 -7.73 -6.36 0.93
CA ARG A 87 -8.28 -5.42 -0.05
C ARG A 87 -7.20 -4.64 -0.79
N MET A 88 -6.10 -4.30 -0.12
CA MET A 88 -4.98 -3.61 -0.76
C MET A 88 -4.15 -4.53 -1.63
N ASP A 89 -3.96 -5.79 -1.21
CA ASP A 89 -3.28 -6.82 -2.00
C ASP A 89 -4.08 -7.09 -3.29
N GLU A 90 -5.41 -7.19 -3.21
CA GLU A 90 -6.34 -7.39 -4.35
C GLU A 90 -6.27 -6.26 -5.39
N VAL A 91 -6.09 -5.01 -4.97
CA VAL A 91 -5.97 -3.86 -5.88
C VAL A 91 -4.51 -3.53 -6.24
N GLY A 92 -3.56 -4.34 -5.75
CA GLY A 92 -2.14 -4.25 -6.05
C GLY A 92 -1.40 -3.09 -5.42
N THR A 93 -1.86 -2.59 -4.27
CA THR A 93 -1.16 -1.53 -3.52
C THR A 93 0.14 -2.10 -2.93
N PRO A 94 1.32 -1.56 -3.27
CA PRO A 94 2.58 -2.17 -2.89
C PRO A 94 2.92 -2.00 -1.40
N TYR A 95 2.49 -0.89 -0.78
CA TYR A 95 2.84 -0.56 0.60
C TYR A 95 1.63 -0.23 1.46
N CYS A 96 1.50 -0.90 2.59
CA CYS A 96 0.49 -0.58 3.60
C CYS A 96 1.16 -0.06 4.86
N ILE A 97 0.69 1.06 5.40
CA ILE A 97 1.26 1.74 6.55
C ILE A 97 0.23 1.72 7.68
N THR A 98 0.58 1.07 8.78
CA THR A 98 -0.28 0.91 9.94
C THR A 98 0.22 1.78 11.09
N VAL A 99 -0.71 2.53 11.66
CA VAL A 99 -0.51 3.36 12.85
C VAL A 99 -1.06 2.61 14.06
N ASP A 100 -0.17 2.14 14.93
CA ASP A 100 -0.48 1.37 16.13
C ASP A 100 -0.22 2.19 17.40
N PHE A 101 -0.47 1.59 18.57
CA PHE A 101 -0.27 2.27 19.85
C PHE A 101 1.18 2.72 20.05
N ASP A 102 2.12 1.89 19.63
CA ASP A 102 3.55 2.21 19.70
C ASP A 102 3.90 3.42 18.80
N SER A 103 3.14 3.68 17.73
CA SER A 103 3.31 4.88 16.91
C SER A 103 3.07 6.19 17.68
N LEU A 104 2.17 6.19 18.67
CA LEU A 104 1.89 7.38 19.47
C LEU A 104 3.08 7.75 20.38
N GLU A 105 3.81 6.75 20.86
CA GLU A 105 4.94 6.94 21.78
C GLU A 105 6.27 7.13 21.04
N SER A 106 6.50 6.33 19.99
CA SER A 106 7.80 6.25 19.32
C SER A 106 7.91 7.09 18.04
N GLY A 107 6.78 7.57 17.50
CA GLY A 107 6.76 8.26 16.21
C GLY A 107 7.15 7.37 15.01
N THR A 108 7.13 6.04 15.19
CA THR A 108 7.39 5.07 14.12
C THR A 108 6.10 4.37 13.69
N PHE A 109 6.03 3.97 12.43
CA PHE A 109 4.88 3.33 11.83
C PHE A 109 5.28 1.98 11.24
N THR A 110 4.33 1.07 11.16
CA THR A 110 4.55 -0.26 10.61
C THR A 110 4.27 -0.24 9.11
N VAL A 111 5.30 -0.43 8.29
CA VAL A 111 5.20 -0.53 6.83
C VAL A 111 5.22 -1.99 6.44
N ARG A 112 4.18 -2.44 5.73
CA ARG A 112 4.07 -3.79 5.17
C ARG A 112 4.28 -3.73 3.65
N ASP A 113 5.16 -4.61 3.17
CA ASP A 113 5.33 -4.88 1.74
C ASP A 113 4.31 -5.92 1.26
N ARG A 114 3.66 -5.67 0.11
CA ARG A 114 2.66 -6.54 -0.50
C ARG A 114 3.21 -7.92 -0.86
N ASP A 115 4.38 -7.94 -1.50
CA ASP A 115 4.94 -9.13 -2.15
C ASP A 115 5.55 -10.07 -1.13
N THR A 116 6.32 -9.52 -0.19
CA THR A 116 7.01 -10.32 0.83
C THR A 116 6.18 -10.52 2.09
N THR A 117 5.13 -9.71 2.29
CA THR A 117 4.32 -9.63 3.51
C THR A 117 5.10 -9.19 4.76
N THR A 118 6.37 -8.81 4.61
CA THR A 118 7.22 -8.41 5.73
C THR A 118 6.80 -7.06 6.28
N GLN A 119 6.87 -6.92 7.60
CA GLN A 119 6.58 -5.69 8.31
C GLN A 119 7.87 -5.07 8.85
N THR A 120 8.05 -3.77 8.64
CA THR A 120 9.22 -3.02 9.10
C THR A 120 8.77 -1.74 9.79
N ARG A 121 9.42 -1.37 10.89
CA ARG A 121 9.17 -0.10 11.59
C ARG A 121 10.00 1.00 10.96
N MET A 122 9.35 2.09 10.60
CA MET A 122 9.99 3.26 9.99
C MET A 122 9.37 4.54 10.54
N ASN A 123 10.17 5.58 10.77
CA ASN A 123 9.64 6.90 11.07
C ASN A 123 9.11 7.61 9.80
N GLU A 124 8.44 8.73 9.97
CA GLU A 124 7.84 9.47 8.84
C GLU A 124 8.86 9.84 7.74
N THR A 125 10.06 10.28 8.13
CA THR A 125 11.12 10.69 7.19
C THR A 125 11.63 9.51 6.40
N GLU A 126 11.84 8.38 7.07
CA GLU A 126 12.24 7.11 6.43
C GLU A 126 11.18 6.63 5.44
N ILE A 127 9.90 6.72 5.79
CA ILE A 127 8.80 6.35 4.89
C ILE A 127 8.81 7.21 3.63
N LEU A 128 8.99 8.53 3.77
CA LEU A 128 9.03 9.42 2.60
C LEU A 128 10.20 9.09 1.67
N ALA A 129 11.38 8.82 2.24
CA ALA A 129 12.56 8.43 1.45
C ALA A 129 12.36 7.07 0.77
N PHE A 130 11.88 6.08 1.53
CA PHE A 130 11.60 4.73 1.05
C PHE A 130 10.59 4.74 -0.10
N LEU A 131 9.44 5.41 0.08
CA LEU A 131 8.42 5.52 -0.96
C LEU A 131 8.95 6.26 -2.20
N SER A 132 9.74 7.31 -2.01
CA SER A 132 10.38 8.01 -3.13
C SER A 132 11.31 7.11 -3.93
N GLU A 133 12.14 6.30 -3.25
CA GLU A 133 13.05 5.37 -3.93
C GLU A 133 12.27 4.28 -4.68
N LYS A 134 11.22 3.71 -4.06
CA LYS A 134 10.51 2.58 -4.64
C LYS A 134 9.49 2.95 -5.71
N ILE A 135 8.86 4.12 -5.61
CA ILE A 135 7.79 4.54 -6.52
C ILE A 135 8.32 5.45 -7.63
N ASP A 136 9.27 6.33 -7.34
CA ASP A 136 9.76 7.31 -8.31
C ASP A 136 11.10 6.87 -8.93
N GLY A 137 11.90 6.09 -8.20
CA GLY A 137 13.21 5.59 -8.60
C GLY A 137 13.11 4.48 -9.62
#